data_AF-A0ABD4Z321-F1
#
_entry.id   AF-A0ABD4Z321-F1
#
_cell.length_a   1.000
_cell.length_b   1.000
_cell.length_c   1.000
_cell.angle_alpha   90.00
_cell.angle_beta   90.00
_cell.angle_gamma   90.00
#
_symmetry.space_group_name_H-M   'P 1'
#
loop_
_entity.id
_entity.type
_entity.pdbx_description
1 polymer ?
#
loop_
_entity_poly.entity_id
_entity_poly.type
_entity_poly.pdbx_seq_one_letter_code
_entity_poly.pdbx_strand_id
1 'polypeptide(L)'
;RKLPVEVVAPSLGMIWQVSISSPDRERAFQALEVATLFALRRAVRNGSVWIEHSLSFRGRARLFFTDERWQAESKKHYARLSLPSKAATFLKPLLARVTAGVDAVAAAARSGVLRVDDELHLSPLPAEDEDPEVTKLRAALDHRIGEVQLPEVILAVDAQVRFSWIMLGREPRSTDELLMVYAGIMAHGTSLTAVECARMIPQLSATSIRQAMRWARDERRLSQACQAVLEFMQRH
;
A
#
# COMPACT_ATOMS: atom_id res chain seq x y z
N ARG A 1 -30.81 5.08 35.57
CA ARG A 1 -31.28 3.68 35.36
C ARG A 1 -30.30 2.77 36.10
N LYS A 2 -30.77 1.67 36.73
CA LYS A 2 -29.92 0.75 37.51
C LYS A 2 -29.92 -0.63 36.84
N LEU A 3 -28.76 -1.28 36.79
CA LEU A 3 -28.63 -2.60 36.17
C LEU A 3 -29.19 -3.70 37.10
N PRO A 4 -30.07 -4.61 36.65
CA PRO A 4 -30.54 -5.75 37.45
C PRO A 4 -29.39 -6.71 37.81
N VAL A 5 -29.43 -7.30 39.01
CA VAL A 5 -28.30 -8.07 39.61
C VAL A 5 -27.88 -9.29 38.77
N GLU A 6 -28.79 -9.85 37.99
CA GLU A 6 -28.59 -11.08 37.22
C GLU A 6 -27.90 -10.88 35.86
N VAL A 7 -27.64 -9.64 35.43
CA VAL A 7 -27.09 -9.37 34.10
C VAL A 7 -25.57 -9.54 34.07
N VAL A 8 -25.12 -10.56 33.34
CA VAL A 8 -23.71 -10.78 32.97
C VAL A 8 -23.57 -10.63 31.45
N ALA A 9 -22.56 -9.89 30.99
CA ALA A 9 -22.30 -9.65 29.57
C ALA A 9 -20.95 -10.25 29.14
N PRO A 10 -20.85 -11.59 29.03
CA PRO A 10 -19.57 -12.27 28.83
C PRO A 10 -18.94 -11.97 27.45
N SER A 11 -19.74 -11.60 26.46
CA SER A 11 -19.30 -11.23 25.10
C SER A 11 -18.57 -9.89 24.99
N LEU A 12 -18.58 -9.06 26.04
CA LEU A 12 -17.96 -7.72 26.02
C LEU A 12 -16.49 -7.73 26.47
N GLY A 13 -15.95 -8.88 26.90
CA GLY A 13 -14.54 -9.05 27.29
C GLY A 13 -14.26 -8.78 28.77
N MET A 14 -13.18 -9.39 29.29
CA MET A 14 -12.88 -9.45 30.74
C MET A 14 -12.77 -8.09 31.43
N ILE A 15 -12.24 -7.07 30.74
CA ILE A 15 -12.06 -5.72 31.32
C ILE A 15 -13.41 -5.09 31.70
N TRP A 16 -14.45 -5.31 30.90
CA TRP A 16 -15.78 -4.77 31.17
C TRP A 16 -16.55 -5.61 32.18
N GLN A 17 -16.29 -6.92 32.26
CA GLN A 17 -16.94 -7.82 33.23
C GLN A 17 -16.71 -7.37 34.68
N VAL A 18 -15.50 -6.92 35.01
CA VAL A 18 -15.17 -6.42 36.36
C VAL A 18 -16.03 -5.20 36.70
N SER A 19 -16.13 -4.24 35.78
CA SER A 19 -16.90 -3.00 35.97
C SER A 19 -18.42 -3.23 35.97
N ILE A 20 -18.91 -4.19 35.19
CA ILE A 20 -20.34 -4.56 35.11
C ILE A 20 -20.78 -5.36 36.33
N SER A 21 -19.87 -6.11 36.94
CA SER A 21 -20.12 -6.88 38.19
C SER A 21 -20.01 -6.02 39.45
N SER A 22 -19.81 -4.71 39.32
CA SER A 22 -19.70 -3.79 40.45
C SER A 22 -20.97 -3.80 41.33
N PRO A 23 -20.83 -3.74 42.67
CA PRO A 23 -21.95 -3.60 43.59
C PRO A 23 -22.69 -2.25 43.41
N ASP A 24 -22.00 -1.23 42.90
CA ASP A 24 -22.62 0.02 42.48
C ASP A 24 -23.39 -0.18 41.15
N ARG A 25 -24.72 -0.34 41.26
CA ARG A 25 -25.60 -0.66 40.12
C ARG A 25 -25.78 0.48 39.13
N GLU A 26 -25.45 1.72 39.50
CA GLU A 26 -25.45 2.85 38.55
C GLU A 26 -24.18 2.84 37.72
N ARG A 27 -23.02 2.65 38.36
CA ARG A 27 -21.75 2.47 37.65
C ARG A 27 -21.73 1.21 36.77
N ALA A 28 -22.31 0.11 37.26
CA ALA A 28 -22.45 -1.12 36.47
C ALA A 28 -23.28 -0.90 35.20
N PHE A 29 -24.35 -0.10 35.29
CA PHE A 29 -25.18 0.24 34.13
C PHE A 29 -24.40 1.10 33.12
N GLN A 30 -23.71 2.14 33.59
CA GLN A 30 -22.86 2.98 32.73
C GLN A 30 -21.74 2.17 32.06
N ALA A 31 -21.11 1.26 32.81
CA ALA A 31 -20.09 0.37 32.27
C ALA A 31 -20.64 -0.54 31.17
N LEU A 32 -21.85 -1.08 31.35
CA LEU A 32 -22.52 -1.88 30.33
C LEU A 32 -22.85 -1.05 29.07
N GLU A 33 -23.36 0.17 29.23
CA GLU A 33 -23.65 1.06 28.11
C GLU A 33 -22.39 1.36 27.28
N VAL A 34 -21.30 1.77 27.95
CA VAL A 34 -20.03 2.09 27.28
C VAL A 34 -19.44 0.84 26.61
N ALA A 35 -19.43 -0.30 27.30
CA ALA A 35 -18.94 -1.56 26.75
C ALA A 35 -19.73 -1.98 25.50
N THR A 36 -21.06 -1.82 25.52
CA THR A 36 -21.94 -2.16 24.40
C THR A 36 -21.70 -1.24 23.20
N LEU A 37 -21.61 0.08 23.44
CA LEU A 37 -21.30 1.05 22.38
C LEU A 37 -19.91 0.82 21.78
N PHE A 38 -18.91 0.48 22.61
CA PHE A 38 -17.57 0.17 22.15
C PHE A 38 -17.53 -1.10 21.31
N ALA A 39 -18.20 -2.17 21.76
CA ALA A 39 -18.33 -3.41 21.02
C ALA A 39 -19.04 -3.20 19.67
N LEU A 40 -20.15 -2.44 19.66
CA LEU A 40 -20.87 -2.09 18.44
C LEU A 40 -19.98 -1.28 17.48
N ARG A 41 -19.25 -0.27 17.98
CA ARG A 41 -18.30 0.50 17.16
C ARG A 41 -17.24 -0.40 16.53
N ARG A 42 -16.67 -1.34 17.29
CA ARG A 42 -15.70 -2.30 16.79
C ARG A 42 -16.33 -3.22 15.74
N ALA A 43 -17.53 -3.71 16.00
CA ALA A 43 -18.26 -4.61 15.11
C ALA A 43 -18.65 -3.95 13.78
N VAL A 44 -19.00 -2.67 13.81
CA VAL A 44 -19.26 -1.88 12.60
C VAL A 44 -17.96 -1.62 11.84
N ARG A 45 -16.86 -1.28 12.52
CA ARG A 45 -15.57 -1.04 11.85
C ARG A 45 -14.94 -2.29 11.23
N ASN A 46 -15.09 -3.46 11.86
CA ASN A 46 -14.56 -4.71 11.31
C ASN A 46 -15.52 -5.40 10.31
N GLY A 47 -16.76 -4.91 10.20
CA GLY A 47 -17.78 -5.39 9.28
C GLY A 47 -18.55 -6.63 9.75
N SER A 48 -18.48 -6.99 11.03
CA SER A 48 -19.29 -8.06 11.63
C SER A 48 -20.73 -7.64 11.91
N VAL A 49 -20.96 -6.33 12.10
CA VAL A 49 -22.28 -5.71 12.09
C VAL A 49 -22.30 -4.65 10.99
N TRP A 50 -23.43 -4.51 10.32
CA TRP A 50 -23.59 -3.55 9.24
C TRP A 50 -24.98 -2.93 9.28
N ILE A 51 -25.11 -1.81 8.59
CA ILE A 51 -26.38 -1.11 8.41
C ILE A 51 -26.83 -1.38 6.99
N GLU A 52 -28.02 -1.96 6.83
CA GLU A 52 -28.52 -2.45 5.54
C GLU A 52 -28.55 -1.39 4.44
N HIS A 53 -28.87 -0.16 4.81
CA HIS A 53 -29.01 1.00 3.91
C HIS A 53 -27.79 1.93 3.90
N SER A 54 -26.73 1.65 4.67
CA SER A 54 -25.54 2.50 4.68
C SER A 54 -24.55 2.06 3.61
N LEU A 55 -24.06 3.00 2.81
CA LEU A 55 -22.96 2.74 1.88
C LEU A 55 -21.60 2.67 2.59
N SER A 56 -21.42 3.43 3.68
CA SER A 56 -20.17 3.49 4.45
C SER A 56 -20.02 2.32 5.41
N PHE A 57 -21.12 1.77 5.92
CA PHE A 57 -21.15 0.66 6.87
C PHE A 57 -21.94 -0.54 6.32
N ARG A 58 -21.72 -0.86 5.04
CA ARG A 58 -22.38 -1.97 4.35
C ARG A 58 -21.77 -3.33 4.72
N GLY A 59 -22.59 -4.37 4.64
CA GLY A 59 -22.11 -5.76 4.78
C GLY A 59 -21.16 -6.13 3.65
N ARG A 60 -20.02 -6.76 3.99
CA ARG A 60 -18.96 -7.10 3.02
C ARG A 60 -19.44 -8.05 1.93
N ALA A 61 -20.40 -8.93 2.22
CA ALA A 61 -20.99 -9.83 1.24
C ALA A 61 -21.60 -9.10 0.03
N ARG A 62 -22.13 -7.87 0.21
CA ARG A 62 -22.68 -7.05 -0.88
C ARG A 62 -21.61 -6.47 -1.83
N LEU A 63 -20.32 -6.58 -1.49
CA LEU A 63 -19.22 -6.23 -2.38
C LEU A 63 -18.93 -7.31 -3.43
N PHE A 64 -19.39 -8.53 -3.17
CA PHE A 64 -19.15 -9.68 -4.01
C PHE A 64 -20.40 -10.02 -4.82
N PHE A 65 -20.24 -10.87 -5.83
CA PHE A 65 -21.39 -11.53 -6.43
C PHE A 65 -22.10 -12.38 -5.39
N THR A 66 -23.43 -12.47 -5.48
CA THR A 66 -24.16 -13.48 -4.70
C THR A 66 -23.74 -14.87 -5.16
N ASP A 67 -23.92 -15.87 -4.31
CA ASP A 67 -23.55 -17.25 -4.65
C ASP A 67 -24.27 -17.72 -5.91
N GLU A 68 -25.56 -17.40 -6.07
CA GLU A 68 -26.33 -17.77 -7.27
C GLU A 68 -25.75 -17.12 -8.52
N ARG A 69 -25.44 -15.83 -8.44
CA ARG A 69 -24.87 -15.07 -9.56
C ARG A 69 -23.48 -15.56 -9.91
N TRP A 70 -22.66 -15.86 -8.91
CA TRP A 70 -21.32 -16.40 -9.11
C TRP A 70 -21.36 -17.78 -9.79
N GLN A 71 -22.25 -18.67 -9.37
CA GLN A 71 -22.40 -19.98 -10.02
C GLN A 71 -22.80 -19.85 -11.51
N ALA A 72 -23.67 -18.89 -11.83
CA ALA A 72 -24.09 -18.63 -13.21
C ALA A 72 -22.99 -17.95 -14.07
N GLU A 73 -22.27 -16.97 -13.52
CA GLU A 73 -21.38 -16.09 -14.30
C GLU A 73 -19.89 -16.45 -14.22
N SER A 74 -19.45 -17.27 -13.24
CA SER A 74 -18.03 -17.55 -12.96
C SER A 74 -17.23 -17.97 -14.19
N LYS A 75 -17.73 -18.91 -15.00
CA LYS A 75 -17.06 -19.39 -16.21
C LYS A 75 -16.79 -18.27 -17.22
N LYS A 76 -17.74 -17.33 -17.37
CA LYS A 76 -17.62 -16.17 -18.26
C LYS A 76 -16.55 -15.20 -17.76
N HIS A 77 -16.45 -14.99 -16.46
CA HIS A 77 -15.40 -14.16 -15.86
C HIS A 77 -14.01 -14.77 -16.07
N TYR A 78 -13.85 -16.08 -15.82
CA TYR A 78 -12.58 -16.77 -16.07
C TYR A 78 -12.16 -16.70 -17.54
N ALA A 79 -13.10 -16.92 -18.48
CA ALA A 79 -12.81 -16.82 -19.91
C ALA A 79 -12.35 -15.41 -20.33
N ARG A 80 -13.00 -14.35 -19.81
CA ARG A 80 -12.61 -12.95 -20.08
C ARG A 80 -11.21 -12.59 -19.60
N LEU A 81 -10.78 -13.20 -18.49
CA LEU A 81 -9.44 -12.99 -17.92
C LEU A 81 -8.41 -13.98 -18.51
N SER A 82 -8.81 -14.83 -19.46
CA SER A 82 -7.98 -15.92 -19.98
C SER A 82 -7.42 -16.83 -18.88
N LEU A 83 -8.19 -17.04 -17.81
CA LEU A 83 -7.81 -17.85 -16.66
C LEU A 83 -8.45 -19.24 -16.69
N PRO A 84 -7.75 -20.29 -16.23
CA PRO A 84 -8.35 -21.60 -16.01
C PRO A 84 -9.42 -21.58 -14.91
N SER A 85 -10.48 -22.37 -15.08
CA SER A 85 -11.54 -22.50 -14.07
C SER A 85 -11.13 -23.28 -12.81
N LYS A 86 -10.07 -24.08 -12.89
CA LYS A 86 -9.51 -24.83 -11.76
C LYS A 86 -8.19 -24.19 -11.32
N ALA A 87 -8.10 -23.84 -10.04
CA ALA A 87 -6.90 -23.28 -9.45
C ALA A 87 -5.65 -24.16 -9.68
N ALA A 88 -5.79 -25.49 -9.58
CA ALA A 88 -4.69 -26.43 -9.80
C ALA A 88 -4.09 -26.31 -11.22
N THR A 89 -4.91 -26.06 -12.25
CA THR A 89 -4.44 -25.90 -13.63
C THR A 89 -3.65 -24.61 -13.79
N PHE A 90 -4.06 -23.53 -13.14
CA PHE A 90 -3.34 -22.25 -13.13
C PHE A 90 -2.03 -22.34 -12.34
N LEU A 91 -2.04 -23.05 -11.21
CA LEU A 91 -0.87 -23.18 -10.33
C LEU A 91 0.21 -24.08 -10.92
N LYS A 92 -0.14 -25.12 -11.68
CA LYS A 92 0.83 -26.06 -12.25
C LYS A 92 1.99 -25.39 -13.03
N PRO A 93 1.75 -24.50 -14.03
CA PRO A 93 2.84 -23.82 -14.72
C PRO A 93 3.61 -22.83 -13.83
N LEU A 94 2.94 -22.18 -12.88
CA LEU A 94 3.60 -21.26 -11.95
C LEU A 94 4.56 -22.01 -11.02
N LEU A 95 4.13 -23.13 -10.47
CA LEU A 95 4.97 -24.00 -9.63
C LEU A 95 6.16 -24.54 -10.44
N ALA A 96 5.92 -25.01 -11.66
CA ALA A 96 7.01 -25.46 -12.54
C ALA A 96 8.03 -24.34 -12.80
N ARG A 97 7.57 -23.10 -13.04
CA ARG A 97 8.45 -21.94 -13.23
C ARG A 97 9.24 -21.59 -11.98
N VAL A 98 8.60 -21.67 -10.80
CA VAL A 98 9.29 -21.42 -9.52
C VAL A 98 10.34 -22.48 -9.27
N THR A 99 10.02 -23.77 -9.43
CA THR A 99 10.98 -24.87 -9.28
C THR A 99 12.17 -24.70 -10.22
N ALA A 100 11.91 -24.47 -11.51
CA ALA A 100 12.96 -24.25 -12.49
C ALA A 100 13.82 -23.00 -12.17
N GLY A 101 13.19 -21.93 -11.69
CA GLY A 101 13.89 -20.72 -11.26
C GLY A 101 14.78 -20.96 -10.05
N VAL A 102 14.31 -21.69 -9.04
CA VAL A 102 15.09 -22.07 -7.86
C VAL A 102 16.27 -22.96 -8.23
N ASP A 103 16.06 -23.94 -9.12
CA ASP A 103 17.12 -24.81 -9.61
C ASP A 103 18.19 -24.03 -10.38
N ALA A 104 17.77 -23.06 -11.20
CA ALA A 104 18.67 -22.17 -11.94
C ALA A 104 19.49 -21.28 -10.99
N VAL A 105 18.87 -20.69 -9.96
CA VAL A 105 19.58 -19.91 -8.95
C VAL A 105 20.58 -20.78 -8.18
N ALA A 106 20.19 -22.01 -7.80
CA ALA A 106 21.07 -22.93 -7.11
C ALA A 106 22.27 -23.36 -7.99
N ALA A 107 22.06 -23.57 -9.29
CA ALA A 107 23.12 -23.87 -10.24
C ALA A 107 24.08 -22.69 -10.40
N ALA A 108 23.56 -21.48 -10.56
CA ALA A 108 24.36 -20.26 -10.70
C ALA A 108 25.13 -19.89 -9.42
N ALA A 109 24.57 -20.20 -8.24
CA ALA A 109 25.27 -20.07 -6.97
C ALA A 109 26.47 -21.02 -6.89
N ARG A 110 26.28 -22.29 -7.28
CA ARG A 110 27.35 -23.30 -7.30
C ARG A 110 28.46 -22.98 -8.29
N SER A 111 28.13 -22.37 -9.43
CA SER A 111 29.12 -21.95 -10.43
C SER A 111 29.80 -20.62 -10.10
N GLY A 112 29.38 -19.93 -9.03
CA GLY A 112 29.94 -18.64 -8.63
C GLY A 112 29.49 -17.44 -9.47
N VAL A 113 28.49 -17.62 -10.35
CA VAL A 113 27.92 -16.54 -11.19
C VAL A 113 27.08 -15.57 -10.37
N LEU A 114 26.45 -16.07 -9.30
CA LEU A 114 25.74 -15.27 -8.31
C LEU A 114 26.16 -15.65 -6.90
N ARG A 115 26.04 -14.72 -5.96
CA ARG A 115 26.30 -14.97 -4.54
C ARG A 115 25.00 -14.77 -3.75
N VAL A 116 24.69 -15.72 -2.88
CA VAL A 116 23.54 -15.65 -1.96
C VAL A 116 24.08 -15.66 -0.54
N ASP A 117 23.83 -14.58 0.21
CA ASP A 117 23.97 -14.53 1.67
C ASP A 117 22.63 -14.13 2.29
N ASP A 118 22.56 -13.07 3.09
CA ASP A 118 21.28 -12.46 3.50
C ASP A 118 20.60 -11.72 2.34
N GLU A 119 21.36 -11.42 1.28
CA GLU A 119 20.88 -10.80 0.05
C GLU A 119 21.34 -11.57 -1.21
N LEU A 120 20.66 -11.32 -2.32
CA LEU A 120 21.02 -11.85 -3.64
C LEU A 120 21.94 -10.85 -4.36
N HIS A 121 23.20 -11.23 -4.56
CA HIS A 121 24.18 -10.43 -5.28
C HIS A 121 24.34 -10.95 -6.71
N LEU A 122 24.01 -10.08 -7.67
CA LEU A 122 24.16 -10.31 -9.10
C LEU A 122 25.19 -9.32 -9.64
N SER A 123 26.12 -9.81 -10.45
CA SER A 123 26.99 -8.91 -11.23
C SER A 123 26.12 -8.07 -12.15
N PRO A 124 26.28 -6.73 -12.18
CA PRO A 124 25.55 -5.88 -13.10
C PRO A 124 25.79 -6.35 -14.54
N LEU A 125 24.71 -6.54 -15.29
CA LEU A 125 24.83 -6.73 -16.73
C LEU A 125 25.49 -5.47 -17.32
N PRO A 126 26.47 -5.60 -18.23
CA PRO A 126 26.97 -4.45 -18.96
C PRO A 126 25.80 -3.79 -19.69
N ALA A 127 25.78 -2.46 -19.69
CA ALA A 127 24.81 -1.74 -20.50
C ALA A 127 25.06 -2.09 -21.97
N GLU A 128 23.99 -2.39 -22.69
CA GLU A 128 24.06 -2.49 -24.14
C GLU A 128 24.37 -1.11 -24.72
N ASP A 129 25.09 -1.08 -25.84
CA ASP A 129 25.34 0.18 -26.57
C ASP A 129 23.99 0.75 -27.04
N GLU A 130 23.77 2.03 -26.76
CA GLU A 130 22.50 2.69 -27.08
C GLU A 130 22.38 2.93 -28.59
N ASP A 131 21.39 2.31 -29.22
CA ASP A 131 21.10 2.50 -30.64
C ASP A 131 20.75 3.98 -30.92
N PRO A 132 21.39 4.64 -31.90
CA PRO A 132 21.06 6.01 -32.31
C PRO A 132 19.56 6.24 -32.60
N GLU A 133 18.82 5.22 -33.05
CA GLU A 133 17.38 5.30 -33.28
C GLU A 133 16.58 5.43 -31.98
N VAL A 134 17.03 4.82 -30.88
CA VAL A 134 16.40 4.97 -29.55
C VAL A 134 16.53 6.41 -29.07
N THR A 135 17.69 7.04 -29.29
CA THR A 135 17.92 8.45 -28.95
C THR A 135 17.01 9.37 -29.76
N LYS A 136 16.85 9.13 -31.07
CA LYS A 136 15.94 9.89 -31.92
C LYS A 136 14.48 9.74 -31.47
N LEU A 137 14.06 8.51 -31.15
CA LEU A 137 12.71 8.23 -30.68
C LEU A 137 12.43 8.92 -29.33
N ARG A 138 13.39 8.89 -28.40
CA ARG A 138 13.29 9.59 -27.11
C ARG A 138 13.09 11.08 -27.31
N ALA A 139 13.92 11.72 -28.14
CA ALA A 139 13.78 13.15 -28.45
C ALA A 139 12.42 13.49 -29.08
N ALA A 140 11.90 12.62 -29.96
CA ALA A 140 10.59 12.81 -30.57
C ALA A 140 9.43 12.64 -29.56
N LEU A 141 9.56 11.73 -28.60
CA LEU A 141 8.60 11.56 -27.50
C LEU A 141 8.64 12.76 -26.56
N ASP A 142 9.82 13.23 -26.17
CA ASP A 142 10.00 14.39 -25.31
C ASP A 142 9.36 15.64 -25.92
N HIS A 143 9.54 15.86 -27.23
CA HIS A 143 8.90 16.96 -27.95
C HIS A 143 7.37 16.87 -27.95
N ARG A 144 6.81 15.65 -27.93
CA ARG A 144 5.36 15.41 -28.02
C ARG A 144 4.64 15.43 -26.66
N ILE A 145 5.33 15.09 -25.58
CA ILE A 145 4.76 15.06 -24.22
C ILE A 145 4.40 16.47 -23.72
N GLY A 146 5.04 17.50 -24.27
CA GLY A 146 4.76 18.91 -23.98
C GLY A 146 5.81 19.56 -23.08
N GLU A 147 5.67 20.87 -22.88
CA GLU A 147 6.68 21.68 -22.16
C GLU A 147 6.72 21.40 -20.65
N VAL A 148 5.59 21.03 -20.04
CA VAL A 148 5.49 20.87 -18.58
C VAL A 148 5.75 19.43 -18.19
N GLN A 149 6.84 19.21 -17.46
CA GLN A 149 7.22 17.88 -16.98
C GLN A 149 6.66 17.63 -15.58
N LEU A 150 6.21 16.39 -15.30
CA LEU A 150 5.67 16.02 -13.98
C LEU A 150 6.63 16.37 -12.80
N PRO A 151 7.96 16.15 -12.89
CA PRO A 151 8.89 16.59 -11.86
C PRO A 151 8.84 18.10 -11.56
N GLU A 152 8.65 18.95 -12.58
CA GLU A 152 8.56 20.40 -12.40
C GLU A 152 7.28 20.78 -11.66
N VAL A 153 6.16 20.12 -11.99
CA VAL A 153 4.89 20.31 -11.28
C VAL A 153 5.04 19.91 -9.80
N ILE A 154 5.67 18.77 -9.54
CA ILE A 154 5.91 18.28 -8.17
C ILE A 154 6.74 19.29 -7.37
N LEU A 155 7.82 19.82 -7.96
CA LEU A 155 8.70 20.81 -7.32
C LEU A 155 7.98 22.16 -7.12
N ALA A 156 7.17 22.60 -8.09
CA ALA A 156 6.39 23.82 -7.98
C ALA A 156 5.36 23.74 -6.85
N VAL A 157 4.66 22.60 -6.75
CA VAL A 157 3.72 22.34 -5.64
C VAL A 157 4.47 22.32 -4.31
N ASP A 158 5.65 21.68 -4.24
CA ASP A 158 6.46 21.66 -3.02
C ASP A 158 6.86 23.04 -2.53
N ALA A 159 7.25 23.92 -3.44
CA ALA A 159 7.62 25.29 -3.11
C ALA A 159 6.47 26.04 -2.42
N GLN A 160 5.22 25.71 -2.76
CA GLN A 160 4.02 26.30 -2.16
C GLN A 160 3.63 25.64 -0.83
N VAL A 161 3.60 24.31 -0.77
CA VAL A 161 3.01 23.57 0.36
C VAL A 161 4.02 22.97 1.31
N ARG A 162 5.31 23.04 0.99
CA ARG A 162 6.42 22.46 1.77
C ARG A 162 6.21 20.97 2.05
N PHE A 163 5.75 20.24 1.05
CA PHE A 163 5.45 18.81 1.14
C PHE A 163 6.68 18.01 1.62
N SER A 164 7.85 18.30 1.06
CA SER A 164 9.14 17.71 1.40
C SER A 164 9.54 17.98 2.85
N TRP A 165 9.25 19.18 3.36
CA TRP A 165 9.50 19.52 4.76
C TRP A 165 8.66 18.71 5.71
N ILE A 166 7.38 18.51 5.40
CA ILE A 166 6.46 17.72 6.23
C ILE A 166 6.91 16.26 6.26
N MET A 167 7.29 15.71 5.10
CA MET A 167 7.80 14.34 4.99
C MET A 167 9.09 14.14 5.80
N LEU A 168 10.03 15.09 5.72
CA LEU A 168 11.29 15.02 6.47
C LEU A 168 11.14 15.45 7.94
N GLY A 169 10.09 16.19 8.28
CA GLY A 169 9.90 16.87 9.57
C GLY A 169 10.83 18.09 9.75
N ARG A 170 11.51 18.50 8.67
CA ARG A 170 12.46 19.61 8.61
C ARG A 170 12.72 20.00 7.15
N GLU A 171 13.32 21.16 6.93
CA GLU A 171 13.82 21.55 5.62
C GLU A 171 14.84 20.53 5.05
N PRO A 172 14.71 20.14 3.76
CA PRO A 172 15.75 19.40 3.04
C PRO A 172 17.06 20.18 3.06
N ARG A 173 18.17 19.51 3.41
CA ARG A 173 19.50 20.12 3.49
C ARG A 173 20.25 20.13 2.16
N SER A 174 19.75 19.38 1.19
CA SER A 174 20.35 19.26 -0.14
C SER A 174 19.30 18.91 -1.19
N THR A 175 19.66 19.14 -2.45
CA THR A 175 18.89 18.67 -3.61
C THR A 175 18.69 17.16 -3.57
N ASP A 176 19.69 16.40 -3.13
CA ASP A 176 19.58 14.94 -3.01
C ASP A 176 18.52 14.53 -1.99
N GLU A 177 18.41 15.23 -0.85
CA GLU A 177 17.34 14.95 0.12
C GLU A 177 15.95 15.23 -0.45
N LEU A 178 15.81 16.32 -1.21
CA LEU A 178 14.57 16.66 -1.89
C LEU A 178 14.20 15.59 -2.94
N LEU A 179 15.15 15.21 -3.80
CA LEU A 179 14.97 14.17 -4.80
C LEU A 179 14.66 12.81 -4.14
N MET A 180 15.30 12.49 -3.02
CA MET A 180 15.02 11.26 -2.27
C MET A 180 13.55 11.19 -1.82
N VAL A 181 12.98 12.27 -1.27
CA VAL A 181 11.57 12.29 -0.86
C VAL A 181 10.66 11.92 -2.03
N TYR A 182 10.86 12.53 -3.20
CA TYR A 182 10.04 12.23 -4.37
C TYR A 182 10.31 10.88 -4.99
N ALA A 183 11.57 10.43 -5.02
CA ALA A 183 11.91 9.09 -5.48
C ALA A 183 11.21 8.02 -4.63
N GLY A 184 11.19 8.19 -3.30
CA GLY A 184 10.52 7.29 -2.39
C GLY A 184 9.00 7.22 -2.62
N ILE A 185 8.36 8.37 -2.83
CA ILE A 185 6.91 8.45 -3.10
C ILE A 185 6.57 7.91 -4.48
N MET A 186 7.35 8.28 -5.49
CA MET A 186 7.18 7.81 -6.86
C MET A 186 7.32 6.29 -6.91
N ALA A 187 8.33 5.72 -6.25
CA ALA A 187 8.51 4.27 -6.15
C ALA A 187 7.27 3.57 -5.57
N HIS A 188 6.69 4.10 -4.48
CA HIS A 188 5.46 3.55 -3.90
C HIS A 188 4.23 3.76 -4.80
N GLY A 189 4.11 4.93 -5.44
CA GLY A 189 2.96 5.29 -6.28
C GLY A 189 2.94 4.60 -7.64
N THR A 190 4.09 4.17 -8.15
CA THR A 190 4.25 3.56 -9.49
C THR A 190 4.68 2.09 -9.45
N SER A 191 4.79 1.50 -8.26
CA SER A 191 5.28 0.13 -8.06
C SER A 191 6.67 -0.14 -8.65
N LEU A 192 7.50 0.91 -8.78
CA LEU A 192 8.87 0.79 -9.24
C LEU A 192 9.81 0.36 -8.10
N THR A 193 10.79 -0.46 -8.44
CA THR A 193 11.90 -0.82 -7.56
C THR A 193 12.89 0.33 -7.44
N ALA A 194 13.69 0.32 -6.37
CA ALA A 194 14.72 1.34 -6.17
C ALA A 194 15.78 1.38 -7.29
N VAL A 195 16.01 0.25 -7.97
CA VAL A 195 16.93 0.18 -9.12
C VAL A 195 16.31 0.86 -10.34
N GLU A 196 15.02 0.61 -10.60
CA GLU A 196 14.30 1.27 -11.69
C GLU A 196 14.22 2.79 -11.46
N CYS A 197 13.92 3.23 -10.24
CA CYS A 197 13.96 4.66 -9.89
C CYS A 197 15.36 5.27 -10.03
N ALA A 198 16.43 4.54 -9.68
CA ALA A 198 17.80 5.05 -9.84
C ALA A 198 18.18 5.24 -11.31
N ARG A 199 17.63 4.42 -12.22
CA ARG A 199 17.80 4.61 -13.67
C ARG A 199 17.10 5.87 -14.17
N MET A 200 16.01 6.28 -13.53
CA MET A 200 15.26 7.49 -13.87
C MET A 200 15.85 8.76 -13.26
N ILE A 201 16.50 8.64 -12.10
CA ILE A 201 17.05 9.75 -11.32
C ILE A 201 18.55 9.49 -11.12
N PRO A 202 19.40 9.74 -12.14
CA PRO A 202 20.81 9.35 -12.12
C PRO A 202 21.64 10.02 -11.02
N GLN A 203 21.13 11.10 -10.42
CA GLN A 203 21.73 11.76 -9.26
C GLN A 203 21.65 10.90 -7.98
N LEU A 204 20.76 9.91 -7.93
CA LEU A 204 20.52 9.09 -6.75
C LEU A 204 20.96 7.64 -6.95
N SER A 205 21.63 7.08 -5.94
CA SER A 205 21.92 5.65 -5.90
C SER A 205 20.66 4.83 -5.54
N ALA A 206 20.61 3.57 -6.01
CA ALA A 206 19.55 2.65 -5.61
C ALA A 206 19.50 2.44 -4.08
N THR A 207 20.63 2.55 -3.38
CA THR A 207 20.69 2.48 -1.92
C THR A 207 20.01 3.68 -1.27
N SER A 208 20.29 4.89 -1.76
CA SER A 208 19.65 6.12 -1.29
C SER A 208 18.12 6.07 -1.51
N ILE A 209 17.68 5.55 -2.66
CA ILE A 209 16.25 5.41 -2.95
C ILE A 209 15.59 4.36 -2.05
N ARG A 210 16.23 3.21 -1.76
CA ARG A 210 15.71 2.25 -0.79
C ARG A 210 15.52 2.87 0.59
N GLN A 211 16.46 3.70 1.03
CA GLN A 211 16.33 4.44 2.28
C GLN A 211 15.15 5.40 2.24
N ALA A 212 15.00 6.16 1.15
CA ALA A 212 13.88 7.07 0.97
C ALA A 212 12.51 6.36 0.94
N MET A 213 12.42 5.21 0.27
CA MET A 213 11.22 4.36 0.28
C MET A 213 10.86 3.92 1.69
N ARG A 214 11.82 3.65 2.59
CA ARG A 214 11.52 3.30 3.98
C ARG A 214 10.93 4.48 4.74
N TRP A 215 11.47 5.69 4.56
CA TRP A 215 10.94 6.90 5.19
C TRP A 215 9.54 7.26 4.68
N ALA A 216 9.30 7.09 3.38
CA ALA A 216 8.02 7.37 2.75
C ALA A 216 6.88 6.42 3.21
N ARG A 217 7.18 5.34 3.94
CA ARG A 217 6.16 4.44 4.55
C ARG A 217 5.52 5.00 5.82
N ASP A 218 6.00 6.12 6.36
CA ASP A 218 5.34 6.79 7.49
C ASP A 218 4.01 7.40 7.02
N GLU A 219 2.93 6.62 7.13
CA GLU A 219 1.57 6.99 6.71
C GLU A 219 1.08 8.28 7.38
N ARG A 220 1.55 8.58 8.60
CA ARG A 220 1.15 9.80 9.31
C ARG A 220 1.71 11.02 8.61
N ARG A 221 3.02 11.03 8.30
CA ARG A 221 3.67 12.16 7.61
C ARG A 221 3.15 12.31 6.20
N LEU A 222 2.95 11.19 5.50
CA LEU A 222 2.38 11.21 4.15
C LEU A 222 0.96 11.79 4.15
N SER A 223 0.11 11.35 5.10
CA SER A 223 -1.25 11.90 5.22
C SER A 223 -1.25 13.40 5.53
N GLN A 224 -0.35 13.87 6.40
CA GLN A 224 -0.20 15.29 6.69
C GLN A 224 0.27 16.10 5.48
N ALA A 225 1.25 15.58 4.74
CA ALA A 225 1.78 16.24 3.55
C ALA A 225 0.72 16.30 2.43
N CYS A 226 -0.04 15.22 2.22
CA CYS A 226 -1.18 15.19 1.29
C CYS A 226 -2.29 16.17 1.72
N GLN A 227 -2.58 16.27 3.02
CA GLN A 227 -3.55 17.22 3.53
C GLN A 227 -3.15 18.68 3.23
N ALA A 228 -1.86 19.01 3.34
CA ALA A 228 -1.35 20.34 3.00
C ALA A 228 -1.60 20.68 1.51
N VAL A 229 -1.43 19.71 0.62
CA VAL A 229 -1.75 19.85 -0.82
C VAL A 229 -3.25 20.10 -1.01
N LEU A 230 -4.11 19.31 -0.36
CA LEU A 230 -5.57 19.49 -0.47
C LEU A 230 -6.03 20.85 0.06
N GLU A 231 -5.47 21.32 1.17
CA GLU A 231 -5.79 22.64 1.72
C GLU A 231 -5.36 23.77 0.79
N PHE A 232 -4.22 23.64 0.13
CA PHE A 232 -3.77 24.61 -0.88
C PHE A 232 -4.73 24.65 -2.07
N MET A 233 -5.13 23.49 -2.59
CA MET A 233 -6.10 23.35 -3.69
C MET A 233 -7.53 23.82 -3.33
N GLN A 234 -7.89 23.85 -2.05
CA GLN A 234 -9.20 24.37 -1.63
C GLN A 234 -9.20 25.90 -1.48
N ARG A 235 -8.01 26.51 -1.36
CA ARG A 235 -7.84 27.96 -1.18
C ARG A 235 -7.60 28.72 -2.49
N HIS A 236 -7.26 28.03 -3.58
CA HIS A 236 -6.92 28.57 -4.90
C HIS A 236 -7.64 27.78 -5.99
#